data_AF-A0A517REW2-F1
#
_entry.id   AF-A0A517REW2-F1
#
_cell.length_a   1.000
_cell.length_b   1.000
_cell.length_c   1.000
_cell.angle_alpha   90.00
_cell.angle_beta   90.00
_cell.angle_gamma   90.00
#
_symmetry.space_group_name_H-M   'P 1'
#
loop_
_entity.id
_entity.type
_entity.pdbx_description
1 polymer ?
#
loop_
_entity_poly.entity_id
_entity_poly.type
_entity_poly.pdbx_seq_one_letter_code
_entity_poly.pdbx_strand_id
1 'polypeptide(L)'
;MKKKSLAQSSNPTPAKAAIRTTSLQFDAPHSLECEIQHALALDSDVCLNSLVVRRTKNGVCLEGVLEFDGECPDICNRIKALTGVEEVINHLMMKKRMPLPPKG
;
A
#
# COMPACT_ATOMS: atom_id res chain seq x y z
N MET A 1 38.03 44.00 23.53
CA MET A 1 37.98 42.73 24.31
C MET A 1 36.59 42.59 24.95
N LYS A 2 36.06 41.35 25.04
CA LYS A 2 34.71 40.90 25.53
C LYS A 2 33.54 41.20 24.56
N LYS A 3 33.08 40.27 23.70
CA LYS A 3 32.36 38.99 23.87
C LYS A 3 30.98 39.13 24.55
N LYS A 4 29.87 38.98 23.83
CA LYS A 4 29.06 37.73 23.66
C LYS A 4 27.67 38.03 23.10
N SER A 5 27.28 37.18 22.14
CA SER A 5 25.95 36.97 21.57
C SER A 5 24.98 36.37 22.60
N LEU A 6 23.68 36.68 22.51
CA LEU A 6 22.53 35.85 22.94
C LEU A 6 21.24 36.54 22.45
N ALA A 7 20.58 36.05 21.40
CA ALA A 7 19.51 35.04 21.41
C ALA A 7 18.12 35.68 21.18
N GLN A 8 17.65 35.61 19.93
CA GLN A 8 16.25 35.72 19.56
C GLN A 8 15.50 34.49 20.08
N SER A 9 14.39 34.68 20.80
CA SER A 9 13.40 33.62 21.01
C SER A 9 12.03 34.24 21.29
N SER A 10 11.15 34.16 20.31
CA SER A 10 9.71 34.07 20.56
C SER A 10 9.13 33.23 19.43
N ASN A 11 9.05 31.91 19.68
CA ASN A 11 8.28 30.99 18.86
C ASN A 11 6.80 31.27 19.05
N PRO A 12 6.00 31.40 17.97
CA PRO A 12 4.59 31.13 18.04
C PRO A 12 4.35 29.65 17.68
N THR A 13 3.86 28.88 18.64
CA THR A 13 3.18 27.60 18.38
C THR A 13 1.84 27.91 17.70
N PRO A 14 1.46 27.13 16.68
CA PRO A 14 0.15 26.49 16.78
C PRO A 14 0.26 25.00 16.48
N ALA A 15 -0.32 24.22 17.38
CA ALA A 15 -0.56 22.80 17.23
C ALA A 15 -1.38 22.56 15.96
N LYS A 16 -0.72 22.11 14.88
CA LYS A 16 -1.41 21.47 13.77
C LYS A 16 -1.19 19.98 13.93
N ALA A 17 -2.30 19.29 14.20
CA ALA A 17 -2.38 17.86 14.42
C ALA A 17 -1.42 17.11 13.49
N ALA A 18 -0.34 16.60 14.06
CA ALA A 18 0.49 15.62 13.38
C ALA A 18 -0.36 14.36 13.32
N ILE A 19 -1.07 14.18 12.20
CA ILE A 19 -1.48 12.86 11.76
C ILE A 19 -0.18 12.09 11.67
N ARG A 20 0.10 11.27 12.70
CA ARG A 20 1.18 10.30 12.67
C ARG A 20 0.73 9.24 11.68
N THR A 21 0.89 9.52 10.39
CA THR A 21 1.09 8.49 9.40
C THR A 21 2.37 7.80 9.84
N THR A 22 2.21 6.72 10.59
CA THR A 22 3.27 5.73 10.78
C THR A 22 3.61 5.23 9.38
N SER A 23 4.56 5.89 8.72
CA SER A 23 5.18 5.32 7.54
C SER A 23 5.80 4.03 8.03
N LEU A 24 5.18 2.89 7.71
CA LEU A 24 5.81 1.60 7.88
C LEU A 24 7.14 1.71 7.11
N GLN A 25 8.24 1.82 7.85
CA GLN A 25 9.55 1.92 7.26
C GLN A 25 9.86 0.55 6.69
N PHE A 26 9.58 0.40 5.40
CA PHE A 26 9.98 -0.76 4.61
C PHE A 26 11.49 -0.70 4.40
N ASP A 27 12.24 -0.96 5.50
CA ASP A 27 13.68 -0.76 5.65
C ASP A 27 14.51 -1.69 4.76
N ALA A 28 13.96 -2.87 4.42
CA ALA A 28 14.58 -3.79 3.49
C ALA A 28 14.11 -3.55 2.05
N PRO A 29 15.02 -3.61 1.05
CA PRO A 29 14.63 -3.59 -0.35
C PRO A 29 13.61 -4.71 -0.62
N HIS A 30 12.52 -4.37 -1.29
CA HIS A 30 11.40 -5.26 -1.64
C HIS A 30 10.49 -5.75 -0.51
N SER A 31 10.69 -5.33 0.75
CA SER A 31 9.84 -5.77 1.88
C SER A 31 8.34 -5.49 1.68
N LEU A 32 7.97 -4.28 1.27
CA LEU A 32 6.60 -3.89 0.92
C LEU A 32 6.01 -4.76 -0.18
N GLU A 33 6.78 -4.99 -1.23
CA GLU A 33 6.38 -5.77 -2.39
C GLU A 33 6.09 -7.21 -2.00
N CYS A 34 6.99 -7.81 -1.21
CA CYS A 34 6.82 -9.15 -0.67
C CYS A 34 5.60 -9.25 0.25
N GLU A 35 5.37 -8.25 1.11
CA GLU A 35 4.22 -8.23 2.02
C GLU A 35 2.89 -8.14 1.25
N ILE A 36 2.81 -7.28 0.24
CA ILE A 36 1.65 -7.18 -0.65
C ILE A 36 1.41 -8.51 -1.39
N GLN A 37 2.47 -9.07 -2.00
CA GLN A 37 2.37 -10.34 -2.72
C GLN A 37 1.90 -11.46 -1.80
N HIS A 38 2.46 -11.54 -0.60
CA HIS A 38 2.10 -12.54 0.39
C HIS A 38 0.65 -12.39 0.87
N ALA A 39 0.21 -11.16 1.20
CA ALA A 39 -1.15 -10.90 1.66
C ALA A 39 -2.22 -11.19 0.60
N LEU A 40 -1.89 -10.99 -0.68
CA LEU A 40 -2.77 -11.33 -1.79
C LEU A 40 -2.72 -12.83 -2.14
N ALA A 41 -1.58 -13.49 -1.95
CA ALA A 41 -1.45 -14.93 -2.17
C ALA A 41 -2.14 -15.77 -1.07
N LEU A 42 -2.22 -15.24 0.16
CA LEU A 42 -2.93 -15.89 1.27
C LEU A 42 -4.46 -15.74 1.20
N ASP A 43 -4.95 -14.85 0.36
CA ASP A 43 -6.37 -14.59 0.23
C ASP A 43 -7.02 -15.63 -0.66
N SER A 44 -7.93 -16.42 -0.09
CA SER A 44 -8.62 -17.50 -0.78
C SER A 44 -9.62 -17.02 -1.83
N ASP A 45 -10.05 -15.76 -1.74
CA ASP A 45 -11.09 -15.21 -2.61
C ASP A 45 -10.53 -14.70 -3.94
N VAL A 46 -9.20 -14.60 -4.02
CA VAL A 46 -8.46 -14.08 -5.16
C VAL A 46 -7.37 -15.04 -5.60
N CYS A 47 -7.09 -15.06 -6.89
CA CYS A 47 -6.02 -15.86 -7.46
C CYS A 47 -5.19 -14.99 -8.39
N LEU A 48 -3.91 -14.85 -8.07
CA LEU A 48 -2.97 -14.07 -8.84
C LEU A 48 -2.41 -14.91 -9.97
N ASN A 49 -2.74 -14.58 -11.22
CA ASN A 49 -2.09 -15.17 -12.38
C ASN A 49 -0.77 -14.45 -12.68
N SER A 50 -0.75 -13.12 -12.49
CA SER A 50 0.45 -12.31 -12.51
C SER A 50 0.27 -11.13 -11.57
N LEU A 51 1.32 -10.76 -10.85
CA LEU A 51 1.34 -9.59 -9.99
C LEU A 51 2.73 -8.97 -10.00
N VAL A 52 2.79 -7.72 -10.42
CA VAL A 52 3.94 -6.85 -10.32
C VAL A 52 3.58 -5.74 -9.34
N VAL A 53 4.40 -5.61 -8.30
CA VAL A 53 4.27 -4.53 -7.32
C VAL A 53 5.43 -3.58 -7.52
N ARG A 54 5.13 -2.30 -7.72
CA ARG A 54 6.13 -1.25 -7.88
C ARG A 54 5.92 -0.14 -6.88
N ARG A 55 6.97 0.23 -6.16
CA ARG A 55 6.97 1.47 -5.37
C ARG A 55 6.90 2.70 -6.29
N THR A 56 6.10 3.67 -5.88
CA THR A 56 6.02 4.99 -6.48
C THR A 56 6.36 6.04 -5.42
N LYS A 57 6.37 7.32 -5.80
CA LYS A 57 6.72 8.41 -4.88
C LYS A 57 5.75 8.53 -3.68
N ASN A 58 4.47 8.21 -3.90
CA ASN A 58 3.39 8.41 -2.92
C ASN A 58 2.73 7.10 -2.47
N GLY A 59 3.23 5.94 -2.92
CA GLY A 59 2.66 4.65 -2.56
C GLY A 59 3.08 3.53 -3.50
N VAL A 60 2.11 2.78 -4.05
CA VAL A 60 2.39 1.60 -4.87
C VAL A 60 1.53 1.51 -6.12
N CYS A 61 2.09 0.92 -7.17
CA CYS A 61 1.40 0.51 -8.37
C CYS A 61 1.31 -1.02 -8.40
N LEU A 62 0.10 -1.52 -8.60
CA LEU A 62 -0.21 -2.95 -8.74
C LEU A 62 -0.57 -3.21 -10.21
N GLU A 63 0.12 -4.13 -10.85
CA GLU A 63 -0.09 -4.48 -12.25
C GLU A 63 -0.13 -6.00 -12.42
N GLY A 64 -1.00 -6.49 -13.31
CA GLY A 64 -1.12 -7.92 -13.57
C GLY A 64 -2.56 -8.37 -13.73
N VAL A 65 -2.81 -9.65 -13.43
CA VAL A 65 -4.11 -10.30 -13.62
C VAL A 65 -4.51 -11.00 -12.34
N LEU A 66 -5.69 -10.63 -11.83
CA LEU A 66 -6.29 -11.20 -10.64
C LEU A 66 -7.63 -11.84 -11.03
N GLU A 67 -7.80 -13.10 -10.66
CA GLU A 67 -9.06 -13.81 -10.77
C GLU A 67 -9.78 -13.86 -9.42
N PHE A 68 -11.11 -13.82 -9.42
CA PHE A 68 -11.91 -13.92 -8.18
C PHE A 68 -13.18 -14.75 -8.42
N ASP A 69 -13.60 -15.52 -7.42
CA ASP A 69 -14.73 -16.45 -7.55
C ASP A 69 -16.09 -15.78 -7.24
N GLY A 70 -16.10 -14.77 -6.35
CA GLY A 70 -17.31 -14.16 -5.79
C GLY A 70 -17.59 -12.73 -6.25
N GLU A 71 -17.67 -11.82 -5.27
CA GLU A 71 -17.75 -10.38 -5.52
C GLU A 71 -16.38 -9.81 -5.90
N CYS A 72 -16.38 -8.69 -6.63
CA CYS A 72 -15.13 -8.04 -7.03
C CYS A 72 -14.43 -7.47 -5.78
N PRO A 73 -13.21 -7.91 -5.44
CA PRO A 73 -12.54 -7.50 -4.22
C PRO A 73 -12.00 -6.06 -4.34
N ASP A 74 -12.13 -5.28 -3.27
CA ASP A 74 -11.52 -3.95 -3.20
C ASP A 74 -10.05 -4.04 -2.76
N ILE A 75 -9.21 -4.40 -3.72
CA ILE A 75 -7.77 -4.55 -3.51
C ILE A 75 -7.11 -3.23 -3.11
N CYS A 76 -7.60 -2.10 -3.64
CA CYS A 76 -7.04 -0.78 -3.33
C CYS A 76 -7.12 -0.48 -1.83
N ASN A 77 -8.31 -0.60 -1.25
CA ASN A 77 -8.51 -0.32 0.16
C ASN A 77 -7.79 -1.34 1.05
N ARG A 78 -7.74 -2.61 0.63
CA ARG A 78 -7.01 -3.66 1.37
C ARG A 78 -5.51 -3.38 1.43
N ILE A 79 -4.89 -3.02 0.30
CA ILE A 79 -3.46 -2.70 0.27
C ILE A 79 -3.15 -1.41 1.04
N LYS A 80 -4.01 -0.38 0.95
CA LYS A 80 -3.86 0.82 1.80
C LYS A 80 -3.92 0.50 3.28
N ALA A 81 -4.87 -0.34 3.71
CA ALA A 81 -5.00 -0.75 5.10
C ALA A 81 -3.81 -1.59 5.58
N LEU A 82 -3.29 -2.48 4.73
CA LEU A 82 -2.13 -3.32 5.03
C LEU A 82 -0.85 -2.51 5.16
N THR A 83 -0.60 -1.61 4.21
CA THR A 83 0.73 -1.00 4.01
C THR A 83 0.81 0.45 4.49
N GLY A 84 -0.32 1.08 4.77
CA GLY A 84 -0.39 2.48 5.22
C GLY A 84 -0.02 3.50 4.13
N VAL A 85 0.09 3.08 2.87
CA VAL A 85 0.41 3.99 1.75
C VAL A 85 -0.76 4.94 1.45
N GLU A 86 -0.42 6.14 1.00
CA GLU A 86 -1.42 7.16 0.65
C GLU A 86 -2.12 6.81 -0.67
N GLU A 87 -1.32 6.40 -1.66
CA GLU A 87 -1.78 6.13 -3.02
C GLU A 87 -1.58 4.66 -3.42
N VAL A 88 -2.64 4.06 -3.98
CA VAL A 88 -2.56 2.75 -4.64
C VAL A 88 -3.09 2.91 -6.05
N ILE A 89 -2.21 2.72 -7.02
CA ILE A 89 -2.52 2.74 -8.45
C ILE A 89 -2.85 1.30 -8.84
N ASN A 90 -4.10 1.05 -9.24
CA ASN A 90 -4.57 -0.28 -9.61
C ASN A 90 -4.63 -0.44 -11.13
N HIS A 91 -3.66 -1.15 -11.68
CA HIS A 91 -3.61 -1.63 -13.07
C HIS A 91 -3.81 -3.15 -13.14
N LEU A 92 -4.49 -3.75 -12.15
CA LEU A 92 -4.86 -5.16 -12.19
C LEU A 92 -6.05 -5.35 -13.12
N MET A 93 -5.92 -6.31 -14.03
CA MET A 93 -7.05 -6.82 -14.78
C MET A 93 -7.83 -7.79 -13.89
N MET A 94 -9.01 -7.37 -13.44
CA MET A 94 -9.90 -8.16 -12.59
C MET A 94 -10.78 -9.06 -13.45
N LYS A 95 -10.70 -10.38 -13.25
CA LYS A 95 -11.47 -11.36 -14.00
C LYS A 95 -12.27 -12.26 -13.07
N LYS A 96 -13.59 -12.31 -13.24
CA LYS A 96 -14.40 -13.28 -12.51
C LYS A 96 -14.10 -14.69 -13.03
N ARG A 97 -13.78 -15.63 -12.14
CA ARG A 97 -13.61 -17.03 -12.51
C ARG A 97 -14.98 -17.61 -12.85
N MET A 98 -15.08 -18.26 -14.02
CA MET A 98 -16.28 -19.01 -14.32
C MET A 98 -16.30 -20.31 -13.50
N PRO A 99 -17.43 -20.66 -12.88
CA PRO A 99 -17.57 -21.98 -12.30
C PRO A 99 -17.37 -23.01 -13.41
N LEU A 100 -16.54 -24.02 -13.14
CA LEU A 100 -16.36 -25.13 -14.08
C LEU A 100 -17.74 -25.79 -14.30
N PRO A 101 -18.10 -26.13 -15.54
CA PRO A 101 -19.33 -26.86 -15.79
C PRO A 101 -19.28 -28.19 -15.02
N PRO A 102 -20.38 -28.61 -14.38
CA PRO A 102 -20.43 -29.91 -13.72
C PRO A 102 -20.11 -30.99 -14.76
N LYS A 103 -19.15 -31.85 -14.44
CA LYS A 103 -18.89 -33.05 -15.24
C LYS A 103 -20.12 -33.95 -15.08
N GLY A 104 -20.88 -34.13 -16.16
CA GLY A 104 -21.99 -35.07 -16.24
C GLY A 104 -21.53 -36.52 -16.24
#